data_AF-A0A0R1EJK1-F1
#
_entry.id   AF-A0A0R1EJK1-F1
#
_cell.length_a   1.000
_cell.length_b   1.000
_cell.length_c   1.000
_cell.angle_alpha   90.00
_cell.angle_beta   90.00
_cell.angle_gamma   90.00
#
_symmetry.space_group_name_H-M   'P 1'
#
loop_
_entity.id
_entity.type
_entity.pdbx_description
1 polymer ?
#
loop_
_entity_poly.entity_id
_entity_poly.type
_entity_poly.pdbx_seq_one_letter_code
_entity_poly.pdbx_strand_id
1 'polypeptide(L)' 'MSKVEELFKKNNIDANLDQIKIAEASSKQDGADMLISTTVLPTTYKIPTIKAMGFLTGIGMDKLEQQIVDTAKDIQSKK' A
#
# COMPACT_ATOMS: atom_id res chain seq x y z
N MET A 1 2.21 1.06 15.48
CA MET A 1 2.20 0.00 14.45
C MET A 1 1.03 0.25 13.54
N SER A 2 1.28 0.37 12.24
CA SER A 2 0.22 0.61 11.26
C SER A 2 -0.47 -0.72 10.94
N LYS A 3 -1.81 -0.73 10.73
CA LYS A 3 -2.57 -1.95 10.37
C LYS A 3 -1.91 -2.73 9.22
N VAL A 4 -1.37 -2.00 8.24
CA VAL A 4 -0.66 -2.55 7.08
C VAL A 4 0.64 -3.26 7.47
N GLU A 5 1.39 -2.73 8.44
CA GLU A 5 2.62 -3.34 8.92
C GLU A 5 2.33 -4.69 9.61
N GLU A 6 1.29 -4.72 10.44
CA GLU A 6 0.84 -5.96 11.08
C GLU A 6 0.33 -6.97 10.05
N LEU A 7 -0.38 -6.50 9.02
CA LEU A 7 -0.87 -7.33 7.93
C LEU A 7 0.29 -8.01 7.20
N PHE A 8 1.35 -7.26 6.84
CA PHE A 8 2.53 -7.83 6.19
C PHE A 8 3.26 -8.81 7.11
N LYS A 9 3.47 -8.46 8.38
CA LYS A 9 4.08 -9.35 9.38
C LYS A 9 3.30 -10.66 9.57
N LYS A 10 1.97 -10.59 9.70
CA LYS A 10 1.09 -11.78 9.81
C LYS A 10 1.17 -12.67 8.57
N ASN A 11 1.39 -12.09 7.40
CA ASN A 11 1.51 -12.82 6.14
C ASN A 11 2.95 -13.24 5.81
N ASN A 12 3.93 -13.03 6.72
CA ASN A 12 5.36 -13.27 6.49
C ASN A 12 5.89 -12.56 5.23
N ILE A 13 5.35 -11.37 4.93
CA ILE A 13 5.81 -10.54 3.82
C ILE A 13 6.85 -9.58 4.37
N ASP A 14 8.09 -9.70 3.88
CA ASP A 14 9.13 -8.72 4.14
C ASP A 14 8.85 -7.44 3.33
N ALA A 15 8.25 -6.46 3.99
CA ALA A 15 7.86 -5.19 3.41
C ALA A 15 8.31 -4.04 4.31
N ASN A 16 9.00 -3.07 3.71
CA ASN A 16 9.35 -1.82 4.36
C ASN A 16 8.20 -0.83 4.19
N LEU A 17 7.69 -0.30 5.31
CA LEU A 17 6.58 0.64 5.30
C LEU A 17 7.10 2.05 5.58
N ASP A 18 7.14 2.89 4.55
CA ASP A 18 7.50 4.30 4.70
C ASP A 18 6.26 5.19 4.73
N GLN A 19 6.04 5.85 5.88
CA GLN A 19 4.97 6.82 6.01
C GLN A 19 5.42 8.16 5.42
N ILE A 20 4.76 8.59 4.35
CA ILE A 20 5.07 9.82 3.63
C ILE A 20 3.81 10.66 3.41
N LYS A 21 3.98 11.95 3.10
CA LYS A 21 2.86 12.78 2.65
C LYS A 21 2.56 12.50 1.19
N ILE A 22 1.29 12.67 0.78
CA ILE A 22 0.87 12.48 -0.61
C ILE A 22 1.64 13.35 -1.61
N ALA A 23 2.07 14.55 -1.18
CA ALA A 23 2.91 15.45 -1.96
C ALA A 23 4.30 14.85 -2.27
N GLU A 24 4.83 14.00 -1.39
CA GLU A 24 6.14 13.35 -1.55
C GLU A 24 6.05 12.06 -2.36
N ALA A 25 4.87 11.45 -2.45
CA ALA A 25 4.67 10.18 -3.15
C ALA A 25 5.16 10.25 -4.60
N SER A 26 5.03 11.42 -5.26
CA SER A 26 5.44 11.55 -6.66
C SER A 26 6.95 11.48 -6.83
N SER A 27 7.71 11.99 -5.86
CA SER A 27 9.17 11.97 -5.88
C SER A 27 9.74 10.66 -5.35
N LYS A 28 9.01 9.97 -4.47
CA LYS A 28 9.44 8.70 -3.86
C LYS A 28 8.99 7.45 -4.61
N GLN A 29 8.10 7.58 -5.60
CA GLN A 29 7.56 6.44 -6.34
C GLN A 29 8.64 5.59 -7.02
N ASP A 30 9.76 6.17 -7.45
CA ASP A 30 10.81 5.42 -8.15
C ASP A 30 11.61 4.50 -7.19
N GLY A 31 11.54 4.72 -5.87
CA GLY A 31 12.19 3.90 -4.85
C GLY A 31 11.23 2.97 -4.09
N ALA A 32 9.94 3.00 -4.42
CA ALA A 32 8.92 2.18 -3.78
C ALA A 32 8.33 1.20 -4.80
N ASP A 33 7.86 0.04 -4.34
CA ASP A 33 7.21 -0.93 -5.24
C ASP A 33 5.68 -0.76 -5.29
N MET A 34 5.08 -0.09 -4.30
CA MET A 34 3.64 0.13 -4.20
C MET A 34 3.32 1.35 -3.35
N LEU A 35 2.21 2.04 -3.66
CA LEU A 35 1.69 3.16 -2.87
C LEU A 35 0.33 2.80 -2.26
N ILE A 36 0.19 2.96 -0.95
CA ILE A 36 -1.10 2.82 -0.26
C ILE A 36 -1.54 4.20 0.20
N SER A 37 -2.68 4.68 -0.30
CA SER A 37 -3.21 6.01 0.04
C SER A 37 -4.62 5.91 0.59
N THR A 38 -4.85 6.52 1.76
CA THR A 38 -6.20 6.71 2.34
C THR A 38 -6.90 7.94 1.77
N THR A 39 -6.21 8.77 0.99
CA THR A 39 -6.74 9.99 0.36
C THR A 39 -6.77 9.86 -1.16
N VAL A 40 -7.53 10.76 -1.80
CA VAL A 40 -7.57 10.85 -3.26
C VAL A 40 -6.18 11.18 -3.79
N LEU A 41 -5.70 10.35 -4.71
CA LEU A 41 -4.43 10.55 -5.39
C LEU A 41 -4.55 11.77 -6.31
N PRO A 42 -3.67 12.78 -6.18
CA PRO A 42 -3.72 13.99 -7.01
C PRO A 42 -3.27 13.71 -8.45
N THR A 43 -2.56 12.60 -8.68
CA THR A 43 -2.02 12.20 -9.98
C THR A 43 -1.98 10.68 -10.08
N THR A 44 -1.68 10.18 -11.27
CA THR A 44 -1.36 8.77 -11.52
C THR A 44 0.11 8.53 -11.23
N TYR A 45 0.42 7.39 -10.61
CA TYR A 45 1.78 6.97 -10.29
C TYR A 45 2.18 5.79 -11.18
N LYS A 46 3.49 5.62 -11.39
CA LYS A 46 4.05 4.50 -12.18
C LYS A 46 3.91 3.15 -11.46
N ILE A 47 3.84 3.19 -10.14
CA ILE A 47 3.74 2.02 -9.28
C ILE A 47 2.29 1.69 -8.96
N PRO A 48 1.96 0.42 -8.65
CA PRO A 48 0.64 0.02 -8.20
C PRO A 48 0.16 0.90 -7.03
N THR A 49 -1.02 1.48 -7.18
CA THR A 49 -1.61 2.33 -6.15
C THR A 49 -2.86 1.69 -5.56
N ILE A 50 -2.88 1.49 -4.25
CA ILE A 50 -4.02 0.96 -3.52
C ILE A 50 -4.75 2.10 -2.81
N LYS A 51 -6.04 2.25 -3.12
CA LYS A 51 -6.92 3.22 -2.47
C LYS A 51 -7.48 2.61 -1.18
N ALA A 52 -6.83 2.93 -0.08
CA ALA A 52 -7.14 2.42 1.24
C ALA A 52 -8.22 3.24 1.98
N MET A 53 -9.17 3.83 1.25
CA MET A 53 -10.31 4.57 1.83
C MET A 53 -11.16 3.68 2.75
N GLY A 54 -11.13 2.35 2.54
CA GLY A 54 -11.75 1.36 3.42
C GLY A 54 -11.23 1.42 4.86
N PHE A 55 -9.98 1.84 5.10
CA PHE A 55 -9.48 2.02 6.48
C PHE A 55 -10.11 3.23 7.20
N LEU A 56 -10.58 4.24 6.47
CA LEU A 56 -11.26 5.41 7.06
C LEU A 56 -12.72 5.11 7.36
N THR A 57 -13.39 4.40 6.44
CA THR A 57 -14.82 4.10 6.54
C THR A 57 -15.10 2.85 7.36
N GLY A 58 -14.10 1.98 7.54
CA GLY A 58 -14.25 0.67 8.18
C GLY A 58 -15.00 -0.36 7.34
N ILE A 59 -15.40 -0.02 6.11
CA ILE A 59 -16.17 -0.89 5.23
C ILE A 59 -15.22 -1.56 4.24
N GLY A 60 -15.31 -2.89 4.13
CA GLY A 60 -14.54 -3.66 3.16
C GLY A 60 -13.04 -3.74 3.48
N MET A 61 -12.66 -3.62 4.76
CA MET A 61 -11.27 -3.78 5.19
C MET A 61 -10.70 -5.15 4.79
N ASP A 62 -11.47 -6.24 4.91
CA ASP A 62 -10.97 -7.58 4.54
C ASP A 62 -10.54 -7.66 3.07
N LYS A 63 -11.36 -7.11 2.16
CA LYS A 63 -11.03 -7.08 0.72
C LYS A 63 -9.82 -6.19 0.44
N LEU A 64 -9.73 -5.06 1.14
CA LEU A 64 -8.61 -4.14 1.01
C LEU A 64 -7.30 -4.80 1.51
N GLU A 65 -7.35 -5.47 2.65
CA GLU A 65 -6.21 -6.20 3.21
C GLU A 65 -5.76 -7.34 2.29
N GLN A 66 -6.70 -8.12 1.75
CA GLN A 66 -6.39 -9.12 0.73
C GLN A 66 -5.73 -8.48 -0.50
N GLN A 67 -6.28 -7.39 -1.02
CA GLN A 67 -5.72 -6.71 -2.18
C GLN A 67 -4.29 -6.20 -1.92
N ILE A 68 -4.01 -5.69 -0.71
CA ILE A 68 -2.67 -5.25 -0.29
C ILE A 68 -1.70 -6.44 -0.29
N VAL A 69 -2.09 -7.55 0.34
CA VAL A 69 -1.29 -8.76 0.45
C VAL A 69 -1.02 -9.38 -0.93
N ASP A 70 -2.05 -9.50 -1.76
CA ASP A 70 -1.96 -10.08 -3.10
C ASP A 70 -1.05 -9.24 -4.00
N THR A 71 -1.19 -7.91 -3.96
CA THR A 71 -0.32 -7.01 -4.73
C THR A 71 1.12 -7.10 -4.26
N ALA A 72 1.36 -7.12 -2.95
CA ALA A 72 2.71 -7.25 -2.40
C ALA A 72 3.38 -8.59 -2.77
N LYS A 73 2.62 -9.70 -2.76
CA LYS A 73 3.10 -11.01 -3.19
C LYS A 73 3.40 -11.05 -4.69
N ASP A 74 2.54 -10.46 -5.52
CA ASP A 74 2.75 -10.37 -6.97
C ASP A 74 4.03 -9.57 -7.28
N ILE A 75 4.25 -8.45 -6.59
CA ILE A 75 5.48 -7.65 -6.69
C ILE A 75 6.71 -8.47 -6.29
N GLN A 76 6.68 -9.15 -5.13
CA GLN A 76 7.79 -9.98 -4.68
C GLN A 76 8.09 -11.14 -5.65
N SER A 77 7.08 -11.69 -6.30
CA SER A 77 7.23 -12.78 -7.27
C SER A 77 7.78 -12.32 -8.62
N LYS A 78 7.70 -11.01 -8.92
CA LYS A 78 8.15 -10.40 -10.17
C LYS A 78 9.54 -9.75 -10.06
N LYS A 79 10.08 -9.63 -8.84
CA LYS A 79 11.47 -9.21 -8.58
C LYS A 79 12.40 -10.41 -8.67
#